data_AF-Q5LCQ5-F1
#
_entry.id   AF-Q5LCQ5-F1
#
_cell.length_a   1.000
_cell.length_b   1.000
_cell.length_c   1.000
_cell.angle_alpha   90.00
_cell.angle_beta   90.00
_cell.angle_gamma   90.00
#
_symmetry.space_group_name_H-M   'P 1'
#
loop_
_entity.id
_entity.type
_entity.pdbx_description
1 polymer ?
#
loop_
_entity_poly.entity_id
_entity_poly.type
_entity_poly.pdbx_seq_one_letter_code
_entity_poly.pdbx_strand_id
1 'polypeptide(L)'
;MKIRNNDLSYKSIDIDIADGVSIHLYKCEYDELIKLLLPDMEQEIKNAYSLHQRAMEQRQQCWEMVKEIRELFYECSDEEFCIRKSLDEIEESKLVEVLEKYHKLLGFV
;
A
#
# COMPACT_ATOMS: atom_id res chain seq x y z
N MET A 1 -8.17 6.54 21.23
CA MET A 1 -8.89 7.83 21.22
C MET A 1 -10.25 7.61 20.58
N LYS A 2 -11.35 7.94 21.27
CA LYS A 2 -12.71 7.91 20.69
C LYS A 2 -13.24 9.33 20.74
N ILE A 3 -13.24 10.04 19.62
CA ILE A 3 -13.82 11.37 19.53
C ILE A 3 -15.34 11.19 19.41
N ARG A 4 -16.11 11.64 20.40
CA ARG A 4 -17.57 11.74 20.29
C ARG A 4 -17.93 13.19 20.02
N ASN A 5 -18.37 13.46 18.81
CA ASN A 5 -18.85 14.78 18.45
C ASN A 5 -20.31 14.90 18.91
N ASN A 6 -20.50 15.33 20.16
CA ASN A 6 -21.83 15.61 20.69
C ASN A 6 -22.30 16.95 20.14
N ASP A 7 -23.01 16.89 19.01
CA ASP A 7 -23.83 17.97 18.47
C ASP A 7 -23.06 19.23 17.98
N LEU A 8 -22.98 19.39 16.65
CA LEU A 8 -22.39 20.56 15.96
C LEU A 8 -23.07 21.92 16.32
N SER A 9 -24.16 21.89 17.10
CA SER A 9 -24.84 23.07 17.63
C SER A 9 -24.31 23.55 19.00
N TYR A 10 -23.56 22.71 19.73
CA TYR A 10 -23.05 23.06 21.05
C TYR A 10 -21.70 23.80 20.98
N LYS A 11 -21.52 24.79 21.87
CA LYS A 11 -20.35 25.70 21.90
C LYS A 11 -19.06 25.04 22.40
N SER A 12 -19.02 23.72 22.57
CA SER A 12 -17.87 23.00 23.09
C SER A 12 -17.88 21.52 22.71
N ILE A 13 -16.68 20.92 22.72
CA ILE A 13 -16.43 19.50 22.42
C ILE A 13 -15.66 18.88 23.59
N ASP A 14 -16.05 17.67 24.00
CA ASP A 14 -15.32 16.85 24.96
C ASP A 14 -14.48 15.79 24.23
N ILE A 15 -13.17 15.79 24.44
CA ILE A 15 -12.25 14.77 23.94
C ILE A 15 -11.96 13.79 25.07
N ASP A 16 -12.56 12.61 25.01
CA ASP A 16 -12.29 11.52 25.95
C ASP A 16 -10.91 10.90 25.67
N ILE A 17 -10.01 11.05 26.64
CA ILE A 17 -8.74 10.34 26.74
C ILE A 17 -8.98 9.11 27.64
N ALA A 18 -8.15 8.08 27.48
CA ALA A 18 -8.25 6.87 28.30
C ALA A 18 -8.25 7.18 29.81
N ASP A 19 -8.78 6.25 30.62
CA ASP A 19 -8.83 6.34 32.08
C ASP A 19 -9.80 7.39 32.65
N GLY A 20 -10.85 7.72 31.90
CA GLY A 20 -11.95 8.58 32.38
C GLY A 20 -11.59 10.08 32.42
N VAL A 21 -10.51 10.48 31.75
CA VAL A 21 -10.09 11.87 31.61
C VAL A 21 -10.70 12.44 30.33
N SER A 22 -11.45 13.54 30.42
CA SER A 22 -11.94 14.28 29.26
C SER A 22 -11.33 15.69 29.20
N ILE A 23 -11.03 16.15 27.99
CA ILE A 23 -10.66 17.54 27.72
C ILE A 23 -11.88 18.27 27.18
N HIS A 24 -12.36 19.28 27.91
CA HIS A 24 -13.39 20.18 27.42
C HIS A 24 -12.76 21.32 26.62
N LEU A 25 -13.18 21.51 25.37
CA LEU A 25 -12.72 22.61 24.52
C LEU A 25 -13.91 23.49 24.15
N TYR A 26 -13.78 24.80 24.36
CA TYR A 26 -14.72 25.75 23.77
C TYR A 26 -14.53 25.81 22.25
N LYS A 27 -15.56 26.28 21.54
CA LYS A 27 -15.56 26.34 20.06
C LYS A 27 -14.32 27.00 19.46
N CYS A 28 -13.83 28.11 20.02
CA CYS A 28 -12.63 28.77 19.51
C CYS A 28 -11.35 27.95 19.72
N GLU A 29 -11.24 27.25 20.85
CA GLU A 29 -10.11 26.36 21.16
C GLU A 29 -10.15 25.10 20.28
N TYR A 30 -11.35 24.61 19.97
CA TYR A 30 -11.53 23.55 18.98
C TYR A 30 -11.12 24.00 17.58
N ASP A 31 -11.55 25.19 17.14
CA ASP A 31 -11.18 25.72 15.82
C ASP A 31 -9.66 25.93 15.71
N GLU A 32 -8.99 26.35 16.78
CA GLU A 32 -7.52 26.43 16.85
C GLU A 32 -6.86 25.05 16.85
N LEU A 33 -7.37 24.10 17.63
CA LEU A 33 -6.87 22.72 17.65
C LEU A 33 -6.96 22.07 16.27
N ILE A 34 -8.11 22.22 15.59
CA ILE A 34 -8.27 21.70 14.23
C ILE A 34 -7.30 22.38 13.27
N LYS A 35 -7.12 23.70 13.34
CA LYS A 35 -6.11 24.40 12.51
C LYS A 35 -4.69 23.90 12.75
N LEU A 36 -4.35 23.52 13.98
CA LEU A 36 -3.04 22.96 14.32
C LEU A 36 -2.87 21.53 13.80
N LEU A 37 -3.93 20.70 13.87
CA LEU A 37 -3.88 19.30 13.44
C LEU A 37 -3.99 19.11 11.92
N LEU A 38 -4.68 20.01 11.22
CA LEU A 38 -4.95 19.89 9.78
C LEU A 38 -3.68 19.69 8.92
N PRO A 39 -2.58 20.45 9.11
CA PRO A 39 -1.35 20.25 8.34
C PRO A 39 -0.72 18.87 8.55
N ASP A 40 -0.67 18.41 9.81
CA ASP A 40 -0.09 17.11 10.14
C ASP A 40 -0.94 15.97 9.57
N MET A 41 -2.26 16.06 9.69
CA MET A 41 -3.20 15.12 9.08
C MET A 41 -3.07 15.09 7.54
N GLU A 42 -2.90 16.25 6.90
CA GLU A 42 -2.66 16.34 5.46
C GLU A 42 -1.35 15.64 5.08
N GLN A 43 -0.29 15.84 5.85
CA GLN A 43 1.00 15.21 5.60
C GLN A 43 0.95 13.70 5.82
N GLU A 44 0.24 13.22 6.85
CA GLU A 44 0.01 11.78 7.07
C GLU A 44 -0.74 11.14 5.89
N ILE A 45 -1.77 11.80 5.36
CA ILE A 45 -2.50 11.32 4.17
C ILE A 45 -1.56 11.25 2.96
N LYS A 46 -0.75 12.29 2.71
CA LYS A 46 0.24 12.29 1.61
C LYS A 46 1.25 11.15 1.75
N ASN A 47 1.74 10.92 2.96
CA ASN A 47 2.69 9.85 3.25
C ASN A 47 2.06 8.47 3.02
N ALA A 48 0.82 8.26 3.50
CA ALA A 48 0.07 7.03 3.28
C ALA A 48 -0.17 6.76 1.79
N TYR A 49 -0.53 7.81 1.03
CA TYR A 49 -0.71 7.70 -0.42
C TYR A 49 0.60 7.35 -1.13
N SER A 50 1.72 7.99 -0.77
CA SER A 50 3.04 7.67 -1.33
C SER A 50 3.46 6.23 -1.03
N LEU A 51 3.23 5.75 0.21
CA LEU A 51 3.50 4.36 0.59
C LEU A 51 2.63 3.39 -0.22
N HIS A 52 1.34 3.69 -0.36
CA HIS A 52 0.42 2.90 -1.16
C HIS A 52 0.87 2.80 -2.62
N GLN A 53 1.27 3.93 -3.21
CA GLN A 53 1.76 3.96 -4.58
C GLN A 53 3.01 3.09 -4.77
N ARG A 54 4.00 3.20 -3.87
CA ARG A 54 5.20 2.35 -3.89
C ARG A 54 4.85 0.86 -3.77
N ALA A 55 3.89 0.51 -2.91
CA ALA A 55 3.43 -0.86 -2.76
C ALA A 55 2.74 -1.38 -4.04
N MET A 56 1.98 -0.54 -4.73
CA MET A 56 1.35 -0.88 -6.01
C MET A 56 2.38 -1.06 -7.12
N GLU A 57 3.40 -0.21 -7.19
CA GLU A 57 4.51 -0.35 -8.14
C GLU A 57 5.29 -1.65 -7.91
N GLN A 58 5.61 -1.98 -6.65
CA GLN A 58 6.26 -3.25 -6.31
C GLN A 58 5.37 -4.46 -6.67
N ARG A 59 4.08 -4.39 -6.37
CA ARG A 59 3.12 -5.44 -6.74
C ARG A 59 3.09 -5.65 -8.25
N GLN A 60 3.11 -4.58 -9.04
CA GLN A 60 3.12 -4.64 -10.49
C GLN A 60 4.41 -5.32 -11.00
N GLN A 61 5.57 -4.93 -10.47
CA GLN A 61 6.85 -5.56 -10.81
C GLN A 61 6.88 -7.06 -10.48
N CYS A 62 6.35 -7.45 -9.32
CA CYS A 62 6.22 -8.87 -8.95
C CYS A 62 5.27 -9.62 -9.90
N TRP A 63 4.18 -8.99 -10.32
CA TRP A 63 3.24 -9.59 -11.25
C TRP A 63 3.87 -9.81 -12.64
N GLU A 64 4.61 -8.84 -13.15
CA GLU A 64 5.38 -8.96 -14.39
C GLU A 64 6.44 -10.05 -14.31
N MET A 65 7.20 -10.10 -13.21
CA MET A 65 8.18 -11.17 -12.96
C MET A 65 7.53 -12.55 -13.02
N VAL A 66 6.43 -12.75 -12.30
CA VAL A 66 5.71 -14.03 -12.29
C VAL A 66 5.20 -14.38 -13.67
N LYS A 67 4.70 -13.41 -14.43
CA LYS A 67 4.21 -13.60 -15.79
C LYS A 67 5.35 -14.04 -16.73
N GLU A 68 6.48 -13.33 -16.73
CA GLU A 68 7.63 -13.64 -17.59
C GLU A 68 8.24 -15.00 -17.25
N ILE A 69 8.39 -15.32 -15.97
CA ILE A 69 8.82 -16.66 -15.53
C ILE A 69 7.80 -17.70 -16.00
N ARG A 70 6.51 -17.44 -15.87
CA ARG A 70 5.47 -18.39 -16.31
C ARG A 70 5.55 -18.65 -17.81
N GLU A 71 5.72 -17.63 -18.64
CA GLU A 71 5.83 -17.76 -20.09
C GLU A 71 7.10 -18.53 -20.53
N LEU A 72 8.17 -18.46 -19.73
CA LEU A 72 9.38 -19.27 -19.94
C LEU A 72 9.12 -20.77 -19.75
N PHE A 73 8.37 -21.14 -18.71
CA PHE A 73 8.16 -22.55 -18.33
C PHE A 73 6.85 -23.15 -18.83
N TYR A 74 5.91 -22.33 -19.26
CA TYR A 74 4.58 -22.75 -19.67
C TYR A 74 4.17 -22.11 -20.99
N GLU A 75 3.48 -22.89 -21.82
CA GLU A 75 2.72 -22.42 -22.96
C GLU A 75 1.25 -22.28 -22.53
N CYS A 76 0.75 -21.04 -22.51
CA CYS A 76 -0.61 -20.71 -22.11
C CYS A 76 -1.37 -20.13 -23.30
N SER A 77 -1.46 -20.88 -24.40
CA SER A 77 -2.03 -20.45 -25.69
C SER A 77 -3.52 -20.09 -25.62
N ASP A 78 -4.28 -20.74 -24.74
CA ASP A 78 -5.76 -20.63 -24.72
C ASP A 78 -6.33 -20.03 -23.42
N GLU A 79 -5.50 -19.37 -22.60
CA GLU A 79 -5.83 -18.73 -21.29
C GLU A 79 -6.43 -19.66 -20.20
N GLU A 80 -7.05 -20.77 -20.58
CA GLU A 80 -7.79 -21.70 -19.72
C GLU A 80 -6.91 -22.85 -19.20
N PHE A 81 -5.90 -23.25 -19.99
CA PHE A 81 -4.94 -24.30 -19.64
C PHE A 81 -3.52 -23.88 -20.00
N CYS A 82 -2.57 -24.17 -19.10
CA CYS A 82 -1.14 -23.95 -19.33
C CYS A 82 -0.43 -25.31 -19.38
N ILE A 83 0.28 -25.57 -20.47
CA ILE A 83 1.09 -26.78 -20.63
C ILE A 83 2.52 -26.45 -20.21
N ARG A 84 3.10 -27.26 -19.33
CA ARG A 84 4.50 -27.10 -18.93
C ARG A 84 5.40 -27.55 -20.08
N LYS A 85 6.31 -26.66 -20.50
CA LYS A 85 7.35 -26.96 -21.49
C LYS A 85 8.33 -28.00 -20.94
N SER A 86 8.88 -28.85 -21.81
CA SER A 86 10.02 -29.70 -21.48
C SER A 86 11.29 -28.84 -21.31
N LEU A 87 12.32 -29.40 -20.68
CA LEU A 87 13.53 -28.63 -20.37
C LEU A 87 14.30 -28.18 -21.62
N ASP A 88 14.23 -28.97 -22.69
CA ASP A 88 14.82 -28.68 -24.00
C ASP A 88 14.09 -27.58 -24.78
N GLU A 89 12.85 -27.27 -24.41
CA GLU A 89 12.06 -26.16 -24.98
C GLU A 89 12.32 -24.83 -24.28
N ILE A 90 13.08 -24.84 -23.17
CA ILE A 90 13.41 -23.62 -22.42
C ILE A 90 14.60 -22.92 -23.08
N GLU A 91 14.39 -21.68 -23.50
CA GLU A 91 15.45 -20.84 -24.05
C GLU A 91 16.34 -20.30 -22.93
N GLU A 92 17.54 -20.91 -22.77
CA GLU A 92 18.49 -20.60 -21.70
C GLU A 92 18.88 -19.12 -21.65
N SER A 93 19.10 -18.48 -22.80
CA SER A 93 19.41 -17.05 -22.88
C SER A 93 18.32 -16.17 -22.27
N LYS A 94 17.05 -16.48 -22.54
CA LYS A 94 15.92 -15.76 -21.95
C LYS A 94 15.75 -16.04 -20.47
N LEU A 95 16.05 -17.26 -20.03
CA LEU A 95 16.05 -17.59 -18.61
C LEU A 95 17.08 -16.74 -17.87
N VAL A 96 18.31 -16.66 -18.37
CA VAL A 96 19.35 -15.80 -17.77
C VAL A 96 18.92 -14.34 -17.75
N GLU A 97 18.39 -13.82 -18.86
CA GLU A 97 17.89 -12.44 -18.94
C GLU A 97 16.81 -12.14 -17.89
N VAL A 98 15.81 -13.01 -17.73
CA VAL A 98 14.74 -12.84 -16.73
C VAL A 98 15.29 -12.93 -15.29
N LEU A 99 16.22 -13.85 -15.01
CA LEU A 99 16.83 -13.96 -13.70
C LEU A 99 17.69 -12.74 -13.35
N GLU A 100 18.46 -12.21 -14.32
CA GLU A 100 19.23 -10.98 -14.15
C GLU A 100 18.31 -9.77 -13.96
N LYS A 101 17.24 -9.65 -14.76
CA LYS A 101 16.27 -8.55 -14.67
C LYS A 101 15.61 -8.47 -13.29
N TYR A 102 15.27 -9.62 -12.70
CA TYR A 102 14.54 -9.69 -11.44
C TYR A 102 15.38 -10.17 -10.24
N HIS A 103 16.71 -10.14 -10.35
CA HIS A 103 17.62 -10.70 -9.34
C HIS A 103 17.35 -10.19 -7.91
N LYS A 104 17.03 -8.90 -7.75
CA LYS A 104 16.69 -8.29 -6.46
C LYS A 104 15.37 -8.80 -5.89
N LEU A 105 14.35 -8.99 -6.73
CA LEU A 105 13.05 -9.52 -6.30
C LEU A 105 13.14 -11.02 -5.96
N LEU A 106 14.03 -11.75 -6.63
CA LEU A 106 14.31 -13.15 -6.38
C LEU A 106 15.21 -13.37 -5.15
N GLY A 107 15.76 -12.31 -4.57
CA GLY A 107 16.65 -12.39 -3.41
C GLY A 107 18.05 -12.87 -3.74
N PHE A 108 18.47 -12.80 -5.00
CA PHE A 108 19.86 -13.03 -5.38
C PHE A 108 20.70 -11.81 -4.99
N VAL A 109 21.70 -12.04 -4.14
CA VAL A 109 22.64 -11.06 -3.61
C VAL A 109 23.82 -10.89 -4.55
#